data_AF-A0A953EDP0-F1
#
_entry.id   AF-A0A953EDP0-F1
#
_cell.length_a   1.000
_cell.length_b   1.000
_cell.length_c   1.000
_cell.angle_alpha   90.00
_cell.angle_beta   90.00
_cell.angle_gamma   90.00
#
_symmetry.space_group_name_H-M   'P 1'
#
loop_
_entity.id
_entity.type
_entity.pdbx_description
1 polymer ?
#
loop_
_entity_poly.entity_id
_entity_poly.type
_entity_poly.pdbx_seq_one_letter_code
_entity_poly.pdbx_strand_id
1 'polypeptide(L)'
;MSEKVVPARPASTVLLLRDGAEGLEVFMVVRHREIEFAGGALVFPGGRVEEADMALAGPDPLDPYRIAGIRETFEECGVLLARPRGAAELVRAETVLAIEDRHRAALARGERPLSEVLAAEALEPARD
;
A
#
# COMPACT_ATOMS: atom_id res chain seq x y z
N MET A 1 -22.27 -16.23 -29.21
CA MET A 1 -21.04 -16.23 -28.37
C MET A 1 -21.50 -16.01 -26.95
N SER A 2 -21.19 -16.92 -26.02
CA SER A 2 -21.50 -16.71 -24.60
C SER A 2 -20.51 -15.69 -24.06
N GLU A 3 -21.00 -14.53 -23.69
CA GLU A 3 -20.21 -13.47 -23.08
C GLU A 3 -19.80 -13.94 -21.68
N LYS A 4 -18.53 -14.34 -21.55
CA LYS A 4 -17.98 -14.83 -20.29
C LYS A 4 -17.76 -13.64 -19.37
N VAL A 5 -18.69 -13.40 -18.45
CA VAL A 5 -18.57 -12.36 -17.42
C VAL A 5 -17.34 -12.68 -16.54
N VAL A 6 -16.37 -11.77 -16.51
CA VAL A 6 -15.22 -11.85 -15.60
C VAL A 6 -15.62 -11.15 -14.29
N PRO A 7 -15.57 -11.84 -13.14
CA PRO A 7 -15.93 -11.23 -11.87
C PRO A 7 -14.96 -10.10 -11.52
N ALA A 8 -15.50 -8.99 -11.02
CA ALA A 8 -14.72 -7.86 -10.53
C ALA A 8 -13.85 -8.31 -9.36
N ARG A 9 -12.59 -7.85 -9.33
CA ARG A 9 -11.65 -8.13 -8.25
C ARG A 9 -11.60 -6.93 -7.32
N PRO A 10 -11.81 -7.10 -6.00
CA PRO A 10 -11.61 -6.04 -5.02
C PRO A 10 -10.19 -5.47 -5.10
N ALA A 11 -10.08 -4.15 -5.02
CA ALA A 11 -8.82 -3.42 -5.11
C ALA A 11 -8.90 -2.10 -4.33
N SER A 12 -7.74 -1.54 -4.02
CA SER A 12 -7.59 -0.25 -3.35
C SER A 12 -6.61 0.64 -4.12
N THR A 13 -6.87 1.94 -4.13
CA THR A 13 -5.99 2.96 -4.72
C THR A 13 -5.82 4.09 -3.72
N VAL A 14 -4.58 4.51 -3.48
CA VAL A 14 -4.25 5.54 -2.49
C VAL A 14 -3.85 6.83 -3.20
N LEU A 15 -4.53 7.93 -2.87
CA LEU A 15 -4.16 9.27 -3.31
C LEU A 15 -3.45 9.97 -2.15
N LEU A 16 -2.12 10.10 -2.24
CA LEU A 16 -1.36 10.88 -1.26
C LEU A 16 -1.36 12.35 -1.71
N LEU A 17 -1.89 13.21 -0.84
CA LEU A 17 -2.13 14.62 -1.13
C LEU A 17 -1.24 15.51 -0.26
N ARG A 18 -0.90 16.70 -0.79
CA ARG A 18 -0.34 17.80 0.00
C ARG A 18 -0.78 19.14 -0.57
N ASP A 19 -0.75 20.17 0.26
CA ASP A 19 -0.86 21.55 -0.22
C ASP A 19 0.46 21.95 -0.91
N GLY A 20 0.36 22.41 -2.14
CA GLY A 20 1.44 22.99 -2.93
C GLY A 20 1.31 24.50 -3.09
N ALA A 21 2.30 25.13 -3.74
CA ALA A 21 2.32 26.59 -3.91
C ALA A 21 1.16 27.11 -4.80
N GLU A 22 0.69 26.29 -5.74
CA GLU A 22 -0.37 26.63 -6.70
C GLU A 22 -1.69 25.90 -6.45
N GLY A 23 -1.79 25.12 -5.36
CA GLY A 23 -2.96 24.33 -5.02
C GLY A 23 -2.62 22.91 -4.59
N LEU A 24 -3.62 22.03 -4.61
CA LEU A 24 -3.48 20.63 -4.19
C LEU A 24 -2.56 19.85 -5.13
N GLU A 25 -1.57 19.16 -4.58
CA GLU A 25 -0.69 18.26 -5.30
C GLU A 25 -0.98 16.80 -4.92
N VAL A 26 -0.91 15.89 -5.89
CA VAL A 26 -1.09 14.45 -5.68
C VAL A 26 0.17 13.69 -6.11
N PHE A 27 0.61 12.77 -5.27
CA PHE A 27 1.73 11.89 -5.58
C PHE A 27 1.32 10.81 -6.58
N MET A 28 2.12 10.64 -7.63
CA MET A 28 1.94 9.59 -8.64
C MET A 28 3.27 8.87 -8.86
N VAL A 29 3.19 7.59 -9.21
CA VAL A 29 4.34 6.78 -9.62
C VAL A 29 4.30 6.47 -11.11
N VAL A 30 5.47 6.25 -11.70
CA VAL A 30 5.56 5.73 -13.07
C VAL A 30 5.58 4.21 -13.00
N ARG A 31 4.59 3.56 -13.60
CA ARG A 31 4.53 2.09 -13.59
C ARG A 31 5.71 1.48 -14.35
N HIS A 32 6.41 0.52 -13.73
CA HIS A 32 7.51 -0.20 -14.37
C HIS A 32 7.03 -0.90 -15.66
N ARG A 33 7.84 -0.81 -16.73
CA ARG A 33 7.49 -1.14 -18.12
C ARG A 33 7.28 -2.62 -18.43
N GLU A 34 7.41 -3.54 -17.48
CA GLU A 34 7.42 -4.99 -17.73
C GLU A 34 6.06 -5.70 -17.66
N ILE A 35 4.93 -4.98 -17.71
CA ILE A 35 3.59 -5.59 -17.76
C ILE A 35 2.83 -5.08 -18.99
N GLU A 36 2.21 -6.00 -19.74
CA GLU A 36 1.55 -5.87 -21.05
C GLU A 36 0.41 -4.82 -21.17
N PHE A 37 0.21 -3.95 -20.18
CA PHE A 37 -0.78 -2.86 -20.23
C PHE A 37 -0.25 -1.58 -19.55
N ALA A 38 -0.13 -0.49 -20.32
CA ALA A 38 0.17 0.88 -19.86
C ALA A 38 1.57 1.14 -19.25
N GLY A 39 2.63 0.54 -19.80
CA GLY A 39 4.01 0.90 -19.43
C GLY A 39 4.31 2.39 -19.63
N GLY A 40 4.82 3.07 -18.60
CA GLY A 40 5.13 4.50 -18.63
C GLY A 40 3.98 5.44 -18.26
N ALA A 41 2.80 4.93 -17.90
CA ALA A 41 1.72 5.74 -17.37
C ALA A 41 2.02 6.22 -15.94
N LEU A 42 1.55 7.43 -15.63
CA LEU A 42 1.45 7.91 -14.25
C LEU A 42 0.22 7.26 -13.61
N VAL A 43 0.44 6.58 -12.49
CA VAL A 43 -0.60 5.90 -11.71
C VAL A 43 -0.51 6.28 -10.25
N PHE A 44 -1.61 6.13 -9.54
CA PHE A 44 -1.61 6.18 -8.08
C PHE A 44 -1.23 4.80 -7.52
N PRO A 45 -0.53 4.74 -6.38
CA PRO A 45 -0.24 3.48 -5.72
C PRO A 45 -1.51 2.70 -5.42
N GLY A 46 -1.49 1.39 -5.64
CA GLY A 46 -2.63 0.55 -5.35
C GLY A 46 -2.63 -0.79 -6.08
N GLY A 47 -3.50 -1.67 -5.63
CA GLY A 47 -3.57 -3.02 -6.14
C GLY A 47 -4.71 -3.80 -5.53
N ARG A 48 -4.69 -5.12 -5.74
CA ARG A 48 -5.80 -5.99 -5.35
C ARG A 48 -5.78 -6.21 -3.84
N VAL A 49 -6.96 -6.40 -3.26
CA VAL A 49 -7.06 -6.93 -1.90
C VAL A 49 -6.67 -8.41 -1.92
N GLU A 50 -5.79 -8.81 -1.01
CA GLU A 50 -5.30 -10.16 -0.85
C GLU A 50 -5.75 -10.78 0.48
N GLU A 51 -5.68 -12.12 0.58
CA GLU A 51 -6.03 -12.84 1.82
C GLU A 51 -5.20 -12.38 3.03
N ALA A 52 -3.95 -11.99 2.78
CA ALA A 52 -3.07 -11.44 3.82
C ALA A 52 -3.58 -10.10 4.38
N ASP A 53 -4.27 -9.29 3.56
CA ASP A 53 -4.87 -8.03 4.01
C ASP A 53 -6.11 -8.30 4.87
N MET A 54 -6.90 -9.32 4.50
CA MET A 54 -8.06 -9.79 5.27
C MET A 54 -7.64 -10.29 6.66
N ALA A 55 -6.52 -11.00 6.75
CA ALA A 55 -6.00 -11.52 8.01
C ALA A 55 -5.52 -10.42 8.98
N LEU A 56 -5.17 -9.24 8.46
CA LEU A 56 -4.77 -8.07 9.23
C LEU A 56 -5.95 -7.13 9.55
N ALA A 57 -7.12 -7.37 8.96
CA ALA A 57 -8.29 -6.53 9.11
C ALA A 57 -8.83 -6.55 10.54
N GLY A 58 -9.27 -5.39 11.01
CA GLY A 58 -10.06 -5.28 12.23
C GLY A 58 -11.56 -5.41 11.94
N PRO A 59 -12.41 -4.86 12.82
CA PRO A 59 -13.86 -5.04 12.73
C PRO A 59 -14.53 -4.22 11.62
N ASP A 60 -13.86 -3.23 11.03
CA ASP A 60 -14.44 -2.41 9.97
C ASP A 60 -14.39 -3.17 8.63
N PRO A 61 -15.52 -3.33 7.91
CA PRO A 61 -15.56 -3.95 6.59
C PRO A 61 -14.64 -3.31 5.54
N LEU A 62 -14.22 -2.06 5.74
CA LEU A 62 -13.27 -1.36 4.86
C LEU A 62 -11.81 -1.66 5.18
N ASP A 63 -11.50 -2.26 6.33
CA ASP A 63 -10.13 -2.51 6.76
C ASP A 63 -9.30 -3.31 5.74
N PRO A 64 -9.82 -4.37 5.08
CA PRO A 64 -9.04 -5.06 4.04
C PRO A 64 -8.61 -4.15 2.90
N TYR A 65 -9.44 -3.19 2.50
CA TYR A 65 -9.12 -2.22 1.45
C TYR A 65 -8.09 -1.19 1.93
N ARG A 66 -8.19 -0.75 3.19
CA ARG A 66 -7.20 0.15 3.78
C ARG A 66 -5.84 -0.55 3.87
N ILE A 67 -5.81 -1.79 4.35
CA ILE A 67 -4.59 -2.59 4.49
C ILE A 67 -3.97 -2.88 3.13
N ALA A 68 -4.77 -3.27 2.13
CA ALA A 68 -4.29 -3.41 0.76
C ALA A 68 -3.66 -2.10 0.24
N GLY A 69 -4.31 -0.96 0.51
CA GLY A 69 -3.76 0.36 0.17
C GLY A 69 -2.42 0.64 0.85
N ILE A 70 -2.29 0.35 2.15
CA ILE A 70 -1.05 0.52 2.92
C ILE A 70 0.06 -0.38 2.36
N ARG A 71 -0.25 -1.66 2.11
CA ARG A 71 0.68 -2.64 1.55
C ARG A 71 1.20 -2.19 0.20
N GLU A 72 0.30 -1.92 -0.75
CA GLU A 72 0.64 -1.53 -2.12
C GLU A 72 1.41 -0.20 -2.16
N THR A 73 1.04 0.76 -1.31
CA THR A 73 1.77 2.03 -1.19
C THR A 73 3.22 1.81 -0.74
N PHE A 74 3.43 0.92 0.23
CA PHE A 74 4.79 0.59 0.67
C PHE A 74 5.57 -0.20 -0.40
N GLU A 75 4.94 -1.18 -1.05
CA GLU A 75 5.52 -1.96 -2.14
C GLU A 75 6.01 -1.07 -3.30
N GLU A 76 5.13 -0.22 -3.80
CA GLU A 76 5.36 0.52 -5.04
C GLU A 76 6.22 1.77 -4.83
N CYS A 77 6.08 2.48 -3.71
CA CYS A 77 6.75 3.76 -3.51
C CYS A 77 7.45 3.96 -2.15
N GLY A 78 7.49 2.95 -1.28
CA GLY A 78 8.21 3.02 -0.01
C GLY A 78 7.53 3.90 1.06
N VAL A 79 6.33 4.42 0.78
CA VAL A 79 5.56 5.16 1.78
C VAL A 79 4.78 4.18 2.66
N LEU A 80 5.11 4.13 3.95
CA LEU A 80 4.47 3.25 4.91
C LEU A 80 3.47 4.01 5.80
N LEU A 81 2.19 3.74 5.60
CA LEU A 81 1.10 4.29 6.41
C LEU A 81 0.84 3.38 7.63
N ALA A 82 1.69 3.51 8.64
CA ALA A 82 1.63 2.73 9.87
C ALA A 82 1.98 3.61 11.08
N ARG A 83 1.64 3.15 12.28
CA ARG A 83 1.95 3.81 13.55
C ARG A 83 2.75 2.88 14.45
N PRO A 84 3.68 3.37 15.29
CA PRO A 84 4.14 2.60 16.44
C PRO A 84 2.93 2.15 17.27
N ARG A 85 2.94 0.92 17.80
CA ARG A 85 1.81 0.39 18.57
C ARG A 85 1.41 1.31 19.71
N GLY A 86 0.13 1.72 19.74
CA GLY A 86 -0.41 2.61 20.76
C GLY A 86 -0.06 4.09 20.57
N ALA A 87 0.62 4.46 19.48
CA ALA A 87 0.83 5.85 19.10
C ALA A 87 -0.30 6.35 18.20
N ALA A 88 -0.64 7.64 18.32
CA ALA A 88 -1.60 8.30 17.44
C ALA A 88 -0.97 8.79 16.13
N GLU A 89 0.34 8.99 16.11
CA GLU A 89 1.07 9.56 14.98
C GLU A 89 1.63 8.47 14.06
N LEU A 90 1.74 8.79 12.78
CA LEU A 90 2.40 7.94 11.80
C LEU A 90 3.89 7.77 12.14
N VAL A 91 4.43 6.61 11.77
CA VAL A 91 5.87 6.34 11.80
C VAL A 91 6.60 7.41 10.98
N ARG A 92 7.69 7.93 11.55
CA ARG A 92 8.44 9.01 10.91
C ARG A 92 9.17 8.54 9.66
N ALA A 93 9.35 9.45 8.69
CA ALA A 93 10.03 9.17 7.43
C ALA A 93 11.44 8.60 7.62
N GLU A 94 12.22 9.09 8.61
CA GLU A 94 13.58 8.59 8.84
C GLU A 94 13.58 7.10 9.27
N THR A 95 12.58 6.69 10.04
CA THR A 95 12.38 5.29 10.43
C THR A 95 11.91 4.47 9.23
N VAL A 96 10.99 5.01 8.41
CA VAL A 96 10.49 4.31 7.21
C VAL A 96 11.62 4.00 6.24
N LEU A 97 12.57 4.90 6.01
CA LEU A 97 13.73 4.64 5.15
C LEU A 97 14.52 3.40 5.61
N ALA A 98 14.74 3.27 6.91
CA ALA A 98 15.45 2.10 7.45
C ALA A 98 14.62 0.81 7.33
N ILE A 99 13.29 0.90 7.46
CA ILE A 99 12.37 -0.23 7.26
C ILE A 99 12.36 -0.64 5.79
N GLU A 100 12.35 0.33 4.88
CA GLU A 100 12.38 0.13 3.45
C GLU A 100 13.60 -0.72 3.04
N ASP A 101 14.79 -0.30 3.45
CA ASP A 101 16.05 -0.98 3.18
C ASP A 101 16.05 -2.44 3.65
N ARG A 102 15.38 -2.72 4.78
CA ARG A 102 15.34 -4.07 5.38
C ARG A 102 14.24 -4.96 4.80
N HIS A 103 13.10 -4.40 4.42
CA HIS A 103 11.86 -5.17 4.23
C HIS A 103 11.23 -5.05 2.85
N ARG A 104 11.28 -3.87 2.22
CA ARG A 104 10.43 -3.56 1.06
C ARG A 104 10.68 -4.50 -0.11
N ALA A 105 11.94 -4.80 -0.42
CA ALA A 105 12.29 -5.66 -1.55
C ALA A 105 11.77 -7.10 -1.39
N ALA A 106 11.81 -7.67 -0.18
CA ALA A 106 11.27 -9.00 0.09
C ALA A 106 9.73 -9.00 0.06
N LEU A 107 9.12 -7.93 0.59
CA LEU A 107 7.68 -7.78 0.59
C LEU A 107 7.12 -7.63 -0.83
N ALA A 108 7.73 -6.76 -1.66
CA ALA A 108 7.35 -6.57 -3.07
C ALA A 108 7.54 -7.83 -3.94
N ARG A 109 8.38 -8.79 -3.53
CA ARG A 109 8.52 -10.11 -4.18
C ARG A 109 7.56 -11.16 -3.63
N GLY A 110 6.74 -10.82 -2.65
CA GLY A 110 5.85 -11.76 -1.95
C GLY A 110 6.59 -12.75 -1.03
N GLU A 111 7.86 -12.52 -0.73
CA GLU A 111 8.67 -13.38 0.14
C GLU A 111 8.45 -13.08 1.63
N ARG A 112 7.88 -11.92 1.94
CA ARG A 112 7.56 -11.48 3.30
C ARG A 112 6.22 -10.74 3.32
N PRO A 113 5.21 -11.19 4.07
CA PRO A 113 3.94 -10.47 4.17
C PRO A 113 4.08 -9.18 4.98
N LEU A 114 3.18 -8.21 4.75
CA LEU A 114 3.11 -6.96 5.53
C LEU A 114 2.99 -7.22 7.04
N SER A 115 2.28 -8.28 7.44
CA SER A 115 2.12 -8.67 8.85
C SER A 115 3.45 -8.90 9.56
N GLU A 116 4.43 -9.52 8.89
CA GLU A 116 5.77 -9.75 9.43
C GLU A 116 6.58 -8.46 9.52
N VAL A 117 6.44 -7.55 8.54
CA VAL A 117 7.08 -6.23 8.60
C VAL A 117 6.56 -5.44 9.80
N LEU A 118 5.24 -5.35 9.95
CA LEU A 118 4.61 -4.66 11.07
C LEU A 118 5.00 -5.28 12.43
N ALA A 119 5.08 -6.61 12.51
CA ALA A 119 5.51 -7.31 13.71
C ALA A 119 6.98 -7.04 14.06
N ALA A 120 7.89 -7.12 13.08
CA ALA A 120 9.32 -6.91 13.27
C ALA A 120 9.63 -5.47 13.71
N GLU A 121 8.86 -4.51 13.23
CA GLU A 121 9.08 -3.07 13.48
C GLU A 121 8.21 -2.51 14.61
N ALA A 122 7.46 -3.37 15.32
CA ALA A 122 6.52 -3.00 16.40
C ALA A 122 5.50 -1.92 15.97
N LEU A 123 5.00 -2.05 14.74
CA LEU A 123 4.02 -1.15 14.15
C LEU A 123 2.61 -1.79 14.09
N GLU A 124 1.62 -0.94 13.84
CA GLU A 124 0.25 -1.27 13.48
C GLU A 124 -0.20 -0.44 12.26
N PRO A 125 -1.08 -0.97 11.39
CA PRO A 125 -1.51 -0.25 10.20
C PRO A 125 -2.40 0.94 10.56
N ALA A 126 -2.23 2.06 9.85
CA ALA A 126 -3.08 3.24 10.02
C ALA A 126 -4.40 3.06 9.25
N ARG A 127 -5.49 2.73 9.96
CA ARG A 127 -6.78 2.29 9.39
C ARG A 127 -7.91 3.32 9.50
N ASP A 128 -7.60 4.55 9.85
CA ASP A 128 -8.54 5.66 10.08
C ASP A 128 -8.57 6.66 8.93
#